data_AF-A0A3C0FAD3-F1
#
_entry.id   AF-A0A3C0FAD3-F1
#
_cell.length_a   1.000
_cell.length_b   1.000
_cell.length_c   1.000
_cell.angle_alpha   90.00
_cell.angle_beta   90.00
_cell.angle_gamma   90.00
#
_symmetry.space_group_name_H-M   'P 1'
#
loop_
_entity.id
_entity.type
_entity.pdbx_description
1 polymer ?
#
loop_
_entity_poly.entity_id
_entity_poly.type
_entity_poly.pdbx_seq_one_letter_code
_entity_poly.pdbx_strand_id
1 'polypeptide(L)'
;MLTNNDLVASRQRGNPVEFLEGDARQVLVRARDLIHAGWRLVSHPRVGGLPGPGNPYRSVVVERTHGPVDYQSLVAIEEAIAQLTGRPGRLWSESAQEDLKAMDWWLLASRERAE
;
A
#
# COMPACT_ATOMS: atom_id res chain seq x y z
N MET A 1 -8.86 -3.74 -2.11
CA MET A 1 -7.42 -3.43 -2.23
C MET A 1 -7.27 -1.97 -2.65
N LEU A 2 -6.25 -1.27 -2.15
CA LEU A 2 -5.91 0.09 -2.55
C LEU A 2 -4.53 0.10 -3.20
N THR A 3 -4.37 0.78 -4.33
CA THR A 3 -3.05 0.90 -4.98
C THR A 3 -2.98 2.13 -5.87
N ASN A 4 -1.79 2.70 -6.03
CA ASN A 4 -1.47 3.68 -7.08
C ASN A 4 -0.56 3.08 -8.18
N ASN A 5 -0.40 1.76 -8.19
CA ASN A 5 0.44 1.03 -9.11
C ASN A 5 -0.43 0.35 -10.17
N ASP A 6 -0.37 0.86 -11.40
CA ASP A 6 -1.12 0.38 -12.57
C ASP A 6 -0.80 -1.09 -12.91
N LEU A 7 0.45 -1.53 -12.72
CA LEU A 7 0.84 -2.92 -12.90
C LEU A 7 0.09 -3.84 -11.93
N VAL A 8 -0.04 -3.41 -10.69
CA VAL A 8 -0.75 -4.17 -9.66
C VAL A 8 -2.25 -4.17 -9.93
N ALA A 9 -2.82 -3.00 -10.23
CA ALA A 9 -4.24 -2.86 -10.55
C ALA A 9 -4.65 -3.72 -11.76
N SER A 10 -3.81 -3.80 -12.80
CA SER A 10 -4.07 -4.60 -14.00
C SER A 10 -3.89 -6.11 -13.79
N ARG A 11 -3.05 -6.54 -12.83
CA ARG A 11 -2.79 -7.96 -12.54
C ARG A 11 -3.75 -8.56 -11.53
N GLN A 12 -4.34 -7.76 -10.65
CA GLN A 12 -5.25 -8.26 -9.63
C GLN A 12 -6.52 -8.82 -10.28
N ARG A 13 -6.91 -10.03 -9.90
CA ARG A 13 -8.15 -10.68 -10.34
C ARG A 13 -8.98 -11.10 -9.14
N GLY A 14 -10.30 -11.02 -9.26
CA GLY A 14 -11.26 -11.51 -8.25
C GLY A 14 -11.53 -10.57 -7.08
N ASN A 15 -10.56 -9.75 -6.66
CA ASN A 15 -10.73 -8.79 -5.56
C ASN A 15 -10.95 -7.35 -6.07
N PRO A 16 -11.88 -6.57 -5.51
CA PRO A 16 -12.05 -5.16 -5.86
C PRO A 16 -10.78 -4.34 -5.60
N VAL A 17 -10.37 -3.58 -6.61
CA VAL A 17 -9.24 -2.64 -6.55
C VAL A 17 -9.78 -1.21 -6.63
N GLU A 18 -9.42 -0.41 -5.63
CA GLU A 18 -9.53 1.04 -5.69
C GLU A 18 -8.18 1.58 -6.15
N PHE A 19 -8.14 2.10 -7.38
CA PHE A 19 -6.96 2.74 -7.93
C PHE A 19 -6.93 4.22 -7.50
N LEU A 20 -5.76 4.68 -7.05
CA LEU A 20 -5.55 6.05 -6.59
C LEU A 20 -4.56 6.74 -7.51
N GLU A 21 -5.03 7.78 -8.22
CA GLU A 21 -4.20 8.69 -9.00
C GLU A 21 -3.43 9.60 -8.03
N GLY A 22 -2.32 9.10 -7.47
CA GLY A 22 -1.61 9.78 -6.40
C GLY A 22 -0.32 9.11 -6.00
N ASP A 23 0.29 9.60 -4.92
CA ASP A 23 1.51 9.06 -4.34
C ASP A 23 1.26 7.94 -3.32
N ALA A 24 2.35 7.30 -2.88
CA ALA A 24 2.32 6.28 -1.84
C ALA A 24 1.62 6.74 -0.55
N ARG A 25 1.72 8.03 -0.20
CA ARG A 25 1.10 8.57 1.01
C ARG A 25 -0.41 8.64 0.86
N GLN A 26 -0.93 9.02 -0.29
CA GLN A 26 -2.38 9.05 -0.55
C GLN A 26 -3.00 7.65 -0.41
N VAL A 27 -2.30 6.60 -0.85
CA VAL A 27 -2.72 5.21 -0.63
C VAL A 27 -2.83 4.88 0.86
N LEU A 28 -1.81 5.23 1.65
CA LEU A 28 -1.81 4.95 3.09
C LEU A 28 -2.85 5.79 3.85
N VAL A 29 -3.04 7.06 3.49
CA VAL A 29 -4.08 7.92 4.06
C VAL A 29 -5.47 7.35 3.78
N ARG A 30 -5.71 6.90 2.54
CA ARG A 30 -6.98 6.27 2.19
C ARG A 30 -7.23 4.99 3.00
N ALA A 31 -6.19 4.18 3.22
CA ALA A 31 -6.29 3.00 4.07
C ALA A 31 -6.65 3.36 5.51
N ARG A 32 -6.02 4.39 6.09
CA ARG A 32 -6.34 4.88 7.44
C ARG A 32 -7.79 5.33 7.55
N ASP A 33 -8.29 6.08 6.57
CA ASP A 33 -9.67 6.57 6.59
C ASP A 33 -10.68 5.40 6.57
N LEU A 34 -10.38 4.33 5.82
CA LEU A 34 -11.17 3.10 5.86
C LEU A 34 -11.07 2.39 7.22
N ILE A 35 -9.87 2.33 7.81
CA ILE A 35 -9.67 1.73 9.16
C ILE A 35 -10.49 2.48 10.20
N HIS A 36 -10.51 3.82 10.16
CA HIS A 36 -11.38 4.63 11.02
C HIS A 36 -12.87 4.35 10.81
N ALA A 37 -13.27 3.94 9.60
CA ALA A 37 -14.62 3.52 9.27
C ALA A 37 -14.94 2.06 9.65
N GLY A 38 -14.08 1.40 10.43
CA GLY A 38 -14.28 0.00 10.85
C GLY A 38 -13.79 -1.02 9.83
N TRP A 39 -12.80 -0.69 9.01
CA TRP A 39 -12.08 -1.67 8.21
C TRP A 39 -10.84 -2.15 8.96
N ARG A 40 -10.30 -3.28 8.52
CA ARG A 40 -9.08 -3.89 9.04
C ARG A 40 -8.02 -3.98 7.94
N LEU A 41 -6.77 -3.80 8.31
CA LEU A 41 -5.62 -3.99 7.44
C LEU A 41 -5.25 -5.47 7.38
N VAL A 42 -5.19 -6.03 6.17
CA VAL A 42 -4.88 -7.46 5.93
C VAL A 42 -3.41 -7.63 5.57
N SER A 43 -2.86 -6.74 4.74
CA SER A 43 -1.45 -6.77 4.36
C SER A 43 -0.65 -5.76 5.18
N HIS A 44 0.60 -6.08 5.53
CA HIS A 44 1.46 -5.10 6.20
C HIS A 44 1.70 -3.89 5.27
N PRO A 45 1.51 -2.64 5.74
CA PRO A 45 1.62 -1.44 4.89
C PRO A 45 3.07 -1.06 4.61
N ARG A 46 4.01 -1.66 5.35
CA ARG A 46 5.43 -1.54 5.11
C ARG A 46 5.84 -2.41 3.93
N VAL A 47 6.56 -1.75 3.05
CA VAL A 47 7.26 -2.38 1.95
C VAL A 47 8.53 -3.03 2.52
N GLY A 48 8.50 -4.36 2.65
CA GLY A 48 9.64 -5.14 3.13
C GLY A 48 10.79 -5.10 2.12
N GLY A 49 11.93 -4.52 2.49
CA GLY A 49 13.20 -4.64 1.74
C GLY A 49 13.37 -3.82 0.47
N LEU A 50 12.42 -2.95 0.08
CA LEU A 50 12.58 -2.05 -1.10
C LEU A 50 13.32 -0.74 -0.72
N PRO A 51 13.74 0.09 -1.69
CA PRO A 51 14.41 1.38 -1.46
C PRO A 51 13.55 2.39 -0.67
N GLY A 52 13.45 2.16 0.63
CA GLY A 52 12.96 3.05 1.65
C GLY A 52 11.66 3.80 1.37
N PRO A 53 11.42 4.87 2.12
CA PRO A 53 10.28 5.78 1.96
C PRO A 53 10.23 6.57 0.64
N GLY A 54 11.22 6.42 -0.24
CA GLY A 54 11.29 7.14 -1.51
C GLY A 54 10.55 6.46 -2.67
N ASN A 55 10.07 5.21 -2.48
CA ASN A 55 9.29 4.51 -3.50
C ASN A 55 7.92 5.18 -3.68
N PRO A 56 7.58 5.68 -4.90
CA PRO A 56 6.32 6.37 -5.14
C PRO A 56 5.12 5.40 -5.19
N TYR A 57 5.35 4.10 -5.35
CA TYR A 57 4.29 3.10 -5.46
C TYR A 57 3.99 2.46 -4.09
N ARG A 58 2.70 2.20 -3.88
CA ARG A 58 2.21 1.52 -2.68
C ARG A 58 0.94 0.76 -2.99
N SER A 59 0.87 -0.45 -2.45
CA SER A 59 -0.32 -1.28 -2.50
C SER A 59 -0.63 -1.86 -1.11
N VAL A 60 -1.89 -1.82 -0.70
CA VAL A 60 -2.37 -2.38 0.58
C VAL A 60 -3.71 -3.07 0.43
N VAL A 61 -3.89 -4.15 1.18
CA VAL A 61 -5.14 -4.91 1.27
C VAL A 61 -5.83 -4.55 2.58
N VAL A 62 -7.07 -4.11 2.45
CA VAL A 62 -7.98 -3.80 3.57
C VAL A 62 -9.26 -4.61 3.38
N GLU A 63 -9.87 -4.98 4.50
CA GLU A 63 -11.09 -5.77 4.59
C GLU A 63 -12.12 -5.04 5.44
N ARG A 64 -13.39 -5.09 5.03
CA ARG A 64 -14.47 -4.44 5.79
C ARG A 64 -14.90 -5.34 6.95
N THR A 65 -14.73 -4.86 8.17
CA THR A 65 -15.05 -5.59 9.39
C THR A 65 -16.05 -4.77 10.21
N HIS A 66 -17.34 -4.74 9.84
CA HIS A 66 -18.44 -3.89 10.37
C HIS A 66 -18.54 -3.70 11.91
N GLY A 67 -17.51 -3.15 12.55
CA GLY A 67 -17.24 -3.20 13.98
C GLY A 67 -16.31 -2.06 14.40
N PRO A 68 -15.80 -2.09 15.64
CA PRO A 68 -14.95 -1.02 16.16
C PRO A 68 -13.65 -0.90 15.37
N VAL A 69 -13.00 0.26 15.49
CA VAL A 69 -11.69 0.52 14.88
C VAL A 69 -10.68 -0.54 15.33
N ASP A 70 -10.03 -1.20 14.38
CA ASP A 70 -8.95 -2.13 14.66
C ASP A 70 -7.67 -1.36 15.02
N TYR A 71 -7.36 -1.31 16.32
CA TYR A 71 -6.25 -0.48 16.83
C TYR A 71 -4.89 -0.94 16.30
N GLN A 72 -4.71 -2.24 16.05
CA GLN A 72 -3.46 -2.76 15.48
C GLN A 72 -3.26 -2.25 14.05
N SER A 73 -4.30 -2.30 13.22
CA SER A 73 -4.32 -1.71 11.88
C SER A 73 -4.03 -0.22 11.91
N LEU A 74 -4.64 0.50 12.86
CA LEU A 74 -4.45 1.94 13.01
C LEU A 74 -3.00 2.30 13.36
N VAL A 75 -2.40 1.61 14.34
CA VAL A 75 -0.99 1.84 14.70
C VAL A 75 -0.09 1.53 13.51
N ALA A 76 -0.30 0.40 12.83
CA ALA A 76 0.52 0.00 11.69
C ALA A 76 0.45 0.99 10.52
N ILE A 77 -0.73 1.55 10.22
CA ILE A 77 -0.88 2.50 9.12
C ILE A 77 -0.29 3.87 9.47
N GLU A 78 -0.44 4.33 10.71
CA GLU A 78 0.14 5.60 11.17
C GLU A 78 1.67 5.54 11.20
N GLU A 79 2.26 4.44 11.66
CA GLU A 79 3.71 4.20 11.56
C GLU A 79 4.21 4.26 10.11
N ALA A 80 3.45 3.71 9.16
CA ALA A 80 3.81 3.72 7.75
C ALA A 80 3.72 5.12 7.14
N ILE A 81 2.68 5.89 7.48
CA ILE A 81 2.52 7.28 7.06
C ILE A 81 3.66 8.13 7.62
N ALA A 82 3.97 8.01 8.91
CA ALA A 82 5.04 8.76 9.58
C ALA A 82 6.40 8.56 8.90
N GLN A 83 6.70 7.34 8.43
CA GLN A 83 7.94 7.06 7.70
C GLN A 83 8.06 7.80 6.35
N LEU A 84 6.94 8.14 5.71
CA LEU A 84 6.90 8.95 4.48
C LEU A 84 7.00 10.46 4.75
N THR A 85 6.64 10.91 5.97
CA THR A 85 6.67 12.34 6.29
C THR A 85 8.10 12.90 6.35
N GLY A 86 8.30 14.10 5.83
CA GLY A 86 9.57 14.82 5.91
C GLY A 86 10.67 14.32 4.96
N ARG A 87 10.37 13.41 4.04
CA ARG A 87 11.34 12.94 3.04
C ARG A 87 11.00 13.53 1.67
N PRO A 88 11.93 14.26 1.02
CA PRO A 88 11.67 14.79 -0.31
C PRO A 88 11.45 13.64 -1.29
N GLY A 89 10.49 13.83 -2.19
CA GLY A 89 10.26 12.89 -3.29
C GLY A 89 11.55 12.67 -4.06
N ARG A 90 11.88 11.40 -4.31
CA ARG A 90 13.03 11.05 -5.15
C ARG A 90 12.56 11.02 -6.60
N LEU A 91 13.35 11.65 -7.49
CA LEU A 91 13.17 11.46 -8.92
C LEU A 91 13.74 10.10 -9.32
N TRP A 92 12.91 9.29 -9.96
CA TRP A 92 13.26 7.96 -10.45
C TRP A 92 13.22 7.98 -11.98
N SER A 93 14.22 7.38 -12.62
CA SER A 93 14.17 7.14 -14.08
C SER A 93 12.99 6.22 -14.42
N GLU A 94 12.53 6.23 -15.67
CA GLU A 94 11.44 5.36 -16.12
C GLU A 94 11.72 3.89 -15.83
N SER A 95 12.91 3.39 -16.17
CA SER A 95 13.33 2.02 -15.86
C SER A 95 13.32 1.73 -14.36
N ALA A 96 13.76 2.67 -13.51
CA ALA A 96 13.68 2.46 -12.06
C ALA A 96 12.22 2.44 -11.57
N GLN A 97 11.33 3.23 -12.17
CA GLN A 97 9.91 3.20 -11.84
C GLN A 97 9.27 1.85 -12.22
N GLU A 98 9.63 1.28 -13.38
CA GLU A 98 9.17 -0.05 -13.79
C GLU A 98 9.62 -1.14 -12.80
N ASP A 99 10.88 -1.11 -12.37
CA ASP A 99 11.40 -2.03 -11.35
C ASP A 99 10.63 -1.87 -10.03
N LEU A 100 10.40 -0.65 -9.58
CA LEU A 100 9.65 -0.37 -8.35
C LEU A 100 8.20 -0.86 -8.44
N LYS A 101 7.54 -0.71 -9.60
CA LYS A 101 6.20 -1.27 -9.84
C LYS A 101 6.22 -2.79 -9.75
N ALA A 102 7.20 -3.44 -10.37
CA ALA A 102 7.35 -4.89 -10.37
C ALA A 102 7.64 -5.45 -8.97
N MET A 103 8.46 -4.75 -8.19
CA MET A 103 8.77 -5.09 -6.81
C MET A 103 7.55 -5.01 -5.89
N ASP A 104 6.77 -3.93 -5.98
CA ASP A 104 5.52 -3.77 -5.20
C ASP A 104 4.52 -4.89 -5.54
N TRP A 105 4.39 -5.26 -6.82
CA TRP A 105 3.61 -6.44 -7.23
C TRP A 105 4.15 -7.74 -6.63
N TRP A 106 5.46 -7.98 -6.70
CA TRP A 106 6.06 -9.22 -6.21
C TRP A 106 5.87 -9.39 -4.69
N LEU A 107 5.89 -8.31 -3.92
CA LEU A 107 5.62 -8.35 -2.48
C LEU A 107 4.20 -8.81 -2.15
N LEU A 108 3.22 -8.41 -2.96
CA LEU A 108 1.84 -8.90 -2.80
C LEU A 108 1.73 -10.37 -3.19
N ALA A 109 2.23 -10.72 -4.38
CA ALA A 109 2.14 -12.08 -4.91
C ALA A 109 2.91 -13.12 -4.09
N SER A 110 4.01 -12.73 -3.42
CA SER A 110 4.77 -13.64 -2.56
C SER A 110 4.04 -13.95 -1.25
N ARG A 111 3.21 -13.03 -0.75
CA ARG A 111 2.39 -13.23 0.45
C ARG A 111 1.19 -14.13 0.20
N GLU A 112 0.59 -14.06 -0.98
CA GLU A 112 -0.51 -14.96 -1.38
C GLU A 112 -0.06 -16.43 -1.56
N ARG A 113 1.26 -16.70 -1.67
CA ARG A 113 1.81 -18.06 -1.82
C ARG A 113 2.23 -18.72 -0.50
N ALA A 114 2.16 -17.99 0.60
CA ALA A 114 2.58 -18.46 1.92
C ALA A 114 1.41 -18.98 2.78
N GLU A 115 0.19 -18.96 2.23
CA GLU A 115 -1.05 -19.50 2.81
C GLU A 115 -1.56 -20.66 1.94
#